data_AF-A0A1Q7HY98-F1
#
_entry.id   AF-A0A1Q7HY98-F1
#
_cell.length_a   1.000
_cell.length_b   1.000
_cell.length_c   1.000
_cell.angle_alpha   90.00
_cell.angle_beta   90.00
_cell.angle_gamma   90.00
#
_symmetry.space_group_name_H-M   'P 1'
#
loop_
_entity.id
_entity.type
_entity.pdbx_description
1 polymer ?
#
loop_
_entity_poly.entity_id
_entity_poly.type
_entity_poly.pdbx_seq_one_letter_code
_entity_poly.pdbx_strand_id
1 'polypeptide(L)'
;MASICGSVCAAPCESACRRKEVDKPLSIRYVKRFLSEWNHENVTHNGEPYRQPPAPVFGPPRGKVAIVGAGCAGLSAASELSKMGFHCTVFDALDQAGGTAFAGVPPFRLPRQGIDRDLNGIVGDVHRSRHHAVAAPRRLRRRPRRRGRL
;
A
#
# COMPACT_ATOMS: atom_id res chain seq x y z
N MET A 1 -2.29 3.39 3.59
CA MET A 1 -2.86 4.10 2.43
C MET A 1 -3.51 5.41 2.87
N ALA A 2 -2.70 6.34 3.38
CA ALA A 2 -3.17 7.63 3.89
C ALA A 2 -3.30 8.68 2.79
N SER A 3 -2.37 8.71 1.83
CA SER A 3 -2.36 9.67 0.71
C SER A 3 -3.57 9.48 -0.22
N ILE A 4 -3.91 8.24 -0.58
CA ILE A 4 -5.08 7.94 -1.41
C ILE A 4 -6.36 8.37 -0.68
N CYS A 5 -6.53 7.99 0.59
CA CYS A 5 -7.72 8.36 1.36
C CYS A 5 -7.85 9.88 1.57
N GLY A 6 -6.74 10.60 1.78
CA GLY A 6 -6.75 12.06 1.86
C GLY A 6 -7.14 12.74 0.55
N SER A 7 -6.96 12.07 -0.59
CA SER A 7 -7.19 12.67 -1.91
C SER A 7 -8.59 12.38 -2.47
N VAL A 8 -9.07 11.14 -2.36
CA VAL A 8 -10.29 10.69 -3.09
C VAL A 8 -11.45 10.23 -2.24
N CYS A 9 -11.26 10.08 -0.92
CA CYS A 9 -12.33 9.59 -0.04
C CYS A 9 -13.56 10.52 -0.07
N ALA A 10 -14.76 9.95 0.04
CA ALA A 10 -16.01 10.70 0.21
C ALA A 10 -16.17 11.32 1.62
N ALA A 11 -15.15 11.16 2.48
CA ALA A 11 -15.09 11.69 3.84
C ALA A 11 -16.28 11.29 4.75
N PRO A 12 -16.69 10.00 4.80
CA PRO A 12 -17.80 9.57 5.66
C PRO A 12 -17.53 9.78 7.15
N CYS A 13 -16.26 9.93 7.55
CA CYS A 13 -15.91 10.26 8.93
C CYS A 13 -16.29 11.70 9.33
N GLU A 14 -16.44 12.63 8.38
CA GLU A 14 -16.78 14.02 8.67
C GLU A 14 -18.27 14.17 9.01
N SER A 15 -19.16 13.35 8.44
CA SER A 15 -20.59 13.35 8.79
C SER A 15 -20.86 12.89 10.23
N ALA A 16 -20.01 12.01 10.75
CA ALA A 16 -20.06 11.50 12.13
C ALA A 16 -19.28 12.38 13.13
N CYS A 17 -18.65 13.47 12.70
CA CYS A 17 -17.81 14.29 13.56
C CYS A 17 -18.65 15.00 14.65
N ARG A 18 -18.36 14.76 15.93
CA ARG A 18 -19.05 15.40 17.07
C ARG A 18 -18.97 16.93 17.04
N ARG A 19 -17.89 17.50 16.48
CA ARG A 19 -17.70 18.96 16.42
C ARG A 19 -18.81 19.68 15.64
N LYS A 20 -19.58 18.98 14.80
CA LYS A 20 -20.78 19.51 14.16
C LYS A 20 -21.85 20.01 15.14
N GLU A 21 -21.80 19.57 16.40
CA GLU A 21 -22.69 20.02 17.49
C GLU A 21 -22.31 21.40 18.03
N VAL A 22 -21.10 21.89 17.73
CA VAL A 22 -20.59 23.19 18.19
C VAL A 22 -20.54 24.19 17.03
N ASP A 23 -19.85 23.82 15.95
CA ASP A 23 -19.68 24.66 14.77
C ASP A 23 -19.76 23.85 13.46
N LYS A 24 -18.63 23.35 12.96
CA LYS A 24 -18.52 22.60 11.70
C LYS A 24 -17.65 21.37 11.89
N PRO A 25 -17.91 20.27 11.16
CA PRO A 25 -17.02 19.12 11.14
C PRO A 25 -15.58 19.53 10.85
N LEU A 26 -14.63 18.79 11.44
CA LEU A 26 -13.24 18.90 11.03
C LEU A 26 -13.10 18.38 9.60
N SER A 27 -12.32 19.09 8.78
CA SER A 27 -11.94 18.65 7.43
C SER A 27 -10.92 17.51 7.47
N ILE A 28 -11.28 16.38 8.08
CA ILE A 28 -10.44 15.21 8.34
C ILE A 28 -9.74 14.73 7.07
N ARG A 29 -10.45 14.69 5.93
CA ARG A 29 -9.86 14.29 4.65
C ARG A 29 -8.72 15.24 4.26
N TYR A 30 -8.93 16.54 4.38
CA TYR A 30 -7.93 17.55 4.03
C TYR A 30 -6.75 17.54 4.99
N VAL A 31 -7.00 17.44 6.29
CA VAL A 31 -5.95 17.31 7.31
C VAL A 31 -5.10 16.06 7.07
N LYS A 32 -5.74 14.92 6.75
CA LYS A 32 -5.03 13.68 6.40
C LYS A 32 -4.15 13.85 5.18
N ARG A 33 -4.65 14.52 4.13
CA ARG A 33 -3.86 14.82 2.93
C ARG A 33 -2.66 15.70 3.26
N PHE A 34 -2.91 16.83 3.91
CA PHE A 34 -1.87 17.78 4.31
C PHE A 34 -0.78 17.11 5.13
N LEU A 35 -1.13 16.39 6.20
CA LEU A 35 -0.15 15.71 7.04
C LEU A 35 0.62 14.62 6.27
N SER A 36 -0.05 13.90 5.36
CA SER A 36 0.62 12.87 4.55
C SER A 36 1.61 13.47 3.54
N GLU A 37 1.29 14.60 2.95
CA GLU A 37 2.18 15.34 2.03
C GLU A 37 3.33 15.98 2.82
N TRP A 38 3.00 16.72 3.87
CA TRP A 38 3.96 17.41 4.74
C TRP A 38 4.97 16.45 5.36
N ASN A 39 4.54 15.29 5.85
CA ASN A 39 5.44 14.29 6.43
C ASN A 39 6.48 13.80 5.42
N HIS A 40 6.06 13.55 4.17
CA HIS A 40 6.97 13.08 3.12
C HIS A 40 7.98 14.16 2.70
N GLU A 41 7.61 15.43 2.81
CA GLU A 41 8.45 16.56 2.40
C GLU A 41 9.39 17.05 3.52
N ASN A 42 8.98 16.91 4.78
CA ASN A 42 9.65 17.59 5.90
C ASN A 42 10.27 16.62 6.92
N VAL A 43 9.87 15.35 6.94
CA VAL A 43 10.39 14.40 7.93
C VAL A 43 11.51 13.59 7.30
N THR A 44 12.67 13.62 7.95
CA THR A 44 13.84 12.83 7.59
C THR A 44 14.22 11.87 8.71
N HIS A 45 14.84 10.76 8.35
CA HIS A 45 15.40 9.79 9.29
C HIS A 45 16.80 9.41 8.80
N ASN A 46 17.82 9.65 9.63
CA ASN A 46 19.23 9.43 9.29
C ASN A 46 19.69 10.17 8.01
N GLY A 47 19.18 11.39 7.79
CA GLY A 47 19.54 12.22 6.64
C GLY A 47 18.76 11.91 5.35
N GLU A 48 17.94 10.86 5.33
CA GLU A 48 17.11 10.48 4.18
C GLU A 48 15.63 10.83 4.38
N PRO A 49 14.84 11.07 3.32
CA PRO A 49 13.40 11.25 3.43
C PRO A 49 12.75 10.07 4.17
N TYR A 50 11.91 10.36 5.14
CA TYR A 50 11.26 9.34 5.94
C TYR A 50 10.44 8.40 5.05
N ARG A 51 10.82 7.13 5.06
CA ARG A 51 10.01 6.04 4.53
C ARG A 51 9.49 5.25 5.70
N GLN A 52 8.22 4.84 5.63
CA GLN A 52 7.69 3.93 6.63
C GLN A 52 8.56 2.66 6.65
N PRO A 53 9.13 2.28 7.81
CA PRO A 53 9.86 1.05 7.90
C PRO A 53 8.92 -0.14 7.61
N PRO A 54 9.45 -1.28 7.14
CA PRO A 54 8.67 -2.49 7.02
C PRO A 54 7.93 -2.76 8.32
N ALA A 55 6.65 -3.08 8.23
CA ALA A 55 5.86 -3.32 9.41
C ALA A 55 6.44 -4.49 10.23
N PRO A 56 6.47 -4.40 11.57
CA PRO A 56 6.97 -5.47 12.41
C PRO A 56 6.14 -6.74 12.18
N VAL A 57 6.84 -7.88 12.16
CA VAL A 57 6.20 -9.20 12.07
C VAL A 57 5.89 -9.68 13.47
N PHE A 58 4.61 -9.82 13.78
CA PHE A 58 4.10 -10.31 15.04
C PHE A 58 3.93 -11.83 14.96
N GLY A 59 4.74 -12.56 15.74
CA GLY A 59 4.65 -14.00 15.90
C GLY A 59 5.52 -14.82 14.93
N PRO A 60 5.45 -16.16 15.01
CA PRO A 60 6.28 -17.05 14.21
C PRO A 60 5.85 -17.05 12.73
N PRO A 61 6.76 -17.41 11.79
CA PRO A 61 6.41 -17.60 10.38
C PRO A 61 5.26 -18.61 10.22
N ARG A 62 4.21 -18.23 9.49
CA ARG A 62 2.99 -19.06 9.36
C ARG A 62 2.92 -19.86 8.07
N GLY A 63 3.19 -19.22 6.94
CA GLY A 63 2.98 -19.86 5.64
C GLY A 63 3.04 -18.87 4.48
N LYS A 64 2.64 -19.33 3.29
CA LYS A 64 2.63 -18.51 2.06
C LYS A 64 1.19 -18.20 1.64
N VAL A 65 0.95 -16.98 1.19
CA VAL A 65 -0.37 -16.51 0.73
C VAL A 65 -0.22 -15.88 -0.65
N ALA A 66 -1.09 -16.27 -1.58
CA ALA A 66 -1.23 -15.60 -2.87
C ALA A 66 -2.43 -14.64 -2.80
N ILE A 67 -2.23 -13.39 -3.20
CA ILE A 67 -3.25 -12.34 -3.24
C ILE A 67 -3.46 -11.95 -4.70
N VAL A 68 -4.69 -12.03 -5.20
CA VAL A 68 -5.02 -11.65 -6.57
C VAL A 68 -5.67 -10.27 -6.56
N GLY A 69 -5.04 -9.32 -7.25
CA GLY A 69 -5.35 -7.89 -7.27
C GLY A 69 -4.39 -7.06 -6.39
N ALA A 70 -3.66 -6.15 -7.01
CA ALA A 70 -2.84 -5.10 -6.37
C ALA A 70 -3.60 -3.76 -6.28
N GLY A 71 -4.93 -3.80 -6.11
CA GLY A 71 -5.74 -2.65 -5.71
C GLY A 71 -5.66 -2.38 -4.20
N CYS A 72 -6.39 -1.36 -3.73
CA CYS A 72 -6.36 -0.97 -2.31
C CYS A 72 -6.68 -2.13 -1.34
N ALA A 73 -7.66 -2.97 -1.69
CA ALA A 73 -8.04 -4.11 -0.86
C ALA A 73 -6.93 -5.16 -0.76
N GLY A 74 -6.39 -5.62 -1.89
CA GLY A 74 -5.33 -6.64 -1.89
C GLY A 74 -4.03 -6.16 -1.25
N LEU A 75 -3.66 -4.89 -1.46
CA LEU A 75 -2.49 -4.30 -0.81
C LEU A 75 -2.69 -4.12 0.71
N SER A 76 -3.89 -3.76 1.15
CA SER A 76 -4.20 -3.69 2.59
C SER A 76 -4.15 -5.09 3.22
N ALA A 77 -4.70 -6.10 2.55
CA ALA A 77 -4.60 -7.48 2.99
C ALA A 77 -3.14 -7.96 3.06
N ALA A 78 -2.33 -7.63 2.04
CA ALA A 78 -0.90 -7.95 2.02
C ALA A 78 -0.15 -7.33 3.21
N SER A 79 -0.43 -6.06 3.52
CA SER A 79 0.13 -5.36 4.68
C SER A 79 -0.18 -6.10 5.99
N GLU A 80 -1.45 -6.38 6.25
CA GLU A 80 -1.87 -7.00 7.51
C GLU A 80 -1.41 -8.45 7.64
N LEU A 81 -1.51 -9.24 6.56
CA LEU A 81 -1.03 -10.63 6.58
C LEU A 81 0.49 -10.72 6.74
N SER A 82 1.24 -9.79 6.15
CA SER A 82 2.70 -9.73 6.34
C SER A 82 3.06 -9.44 7.80
N LYS A 83 2.33 -8.53 8.47
CA LYS A 83 2.45 -8.29 9.92
C LYS A 83 2.13 -9.53 10.75
N MET A 84 1.24 -10.41 10.29
CA MET A 84 0.90 -11.65 11.01
C MET A 84 1.88 -12.82 10.76
N GLY A 85 2.96 -12.59 10.00
CA GLY A 85 3.97 -13.62 9.71
C GLY A 85 3.69 -14.48 8.48
N PHE A 86 2.80 -14.04 7.59
CA PHE A 86 2.60 -14.69 6.29
C PHE A 86 3.52 -14.11 5.21
N HIS A 87 4.05 -15.00 4.37
CA HIS A 87 4.77 -14.62 3.17
C HIS A 87 3.77 -14.38 2.03
N CYS A 88 3.45 -13.11 1.78
CA CYS A 88 2.46 -12.72 0.78
C CYS A 88 3.09 -12.51 -0.60
N THR A 89 2.43 -13.00 -1.64
CA THR A 89 2.73 -12.69 -3.05
C THR A 89 1.48 -12.13 -3.69
N VAL A 90 1.54 -10.88 -4.13
CA VAL A 90 0.44 -10.21 -4.84
C VAL A 90 0.56 -10.51 -6.34
N PHE A 91 -0.55 -10.63 -7.05
CA PHE A 91 -0.60 -10.77 -8.51
C PHE A 91 -1.58 -9.73 -9.04
N ASP A 92 -1.28 -9.06 -10.14
CA ASP A 92 -2.21 -8.13 -10.79
C ASP A 92 -2.14 -8.34 -12.31
N ALA A 93 -3.24 -8.01 -12.99
CA ALA A 93 -3.31 -7.99 -14.45
C ALA A 93 -2.69 -6.71 -15.02
N LEU A 94 -2.69 -5.61 -14.26
CA LEU A 94 -2.10 -4.34 -14.64
C LEU A 94 -0.59 -4.31 -14.40
N ASP A 95 0.13 -3.57 -15.24
CA ASP A 95 1.58 -3.36 -15.12
C ASP A 95 1.98 -2.55 -13.88
N GLN A 96 1.03 -1.81 -13.30
CA GLN A 96 1.26 -0.96 -12.13
C GLN A 96 0.25 -1.26 -11.03
N ALA A 97 0.77 -1.39 -9.81
CA ALA A 97 -0.04 -1.53 -8.61
C ALA A 97 -0.83 -0.25 -8.31
N GLY A 98 -1.94 -0.41 -7.59
CA GLY A 98 -2.90 0.65 -7.26
C GLY A 98 -4.29 0.39 -7.79
N GLY A 99 -4.49 -0.59 -8.69
CA GLY A 99 -5.79 -0.97 -9.22
C GLY A 99 -6.56 0.23 -9.76
N THR A 100 -7.86 0.34 -9.41
CA THR A 100 -8.71 1.46 -9.84
C THR A 100 -8.22 2.82 -9.36
N ALA A 101 -7.54 2.92 -8.22
CA ALA A 101 -6.97 4.19 -7.76
C ALA A 101 -5.90 4.71 -8.73
N PHE A 102 -5.16 3.81 -9.36
CA PHE A 102 -4.21 4.17 -10.41
C PHE A 102 -4.89 4.30 -11.78
N ALA A 103 -5.61 3.27 -12.23
CA ALA A 103 -6.15 3.21 -13.59
C ALA A 103 -7.34 4.15 -13.84
N GLY A 104 -8.17 4.40 -12.83
CA GLY A 104 -9.46 5.10 -12.99
C GLY A 104 -9.49 6.55 -12.49
N VAL A 105 -8.66 6.91 -11.51
CA VAL A 105 -8.69 8.27 -10.93
C VAL A 105 -7.74 9.21 -11.70
N PRO A 106 -8.22 10.38 -12.16
CA PRO A 106 -7.37 11.35 -12.83
C PRO A 106 -6.25 11.90 -11.93
N PRO A 107 -5.04 12.18 -12.49
CA PRO A 107 -3.88 12.64 -11.71
C PRO A 107 -4.09 13.94 -10.93
N PHE A 108 -4.91 14.86 -11.43
CA PHE A 108 -5.20 16.12 -10.74
C PHE A 108 -6.03 15.92 -9.46
N ARG A 109 -6.79 14.82 -9.38
CA ARG A 109 -7.58 14.45 -8.19
C ARG A 109 -6.77 13.56 -7.24
N LEU A 110 -5.96 12.66 -7.80
CA LEU A 110 -5.05 11.78 -7.05
C LEU A 110 -3.67 11.79 -7.70
N PRO A 111 -2.73 12.60 -7.17
CA PRO A 111 -1.37 12.65 -7.68
C PRO A 111 -0.71 11.26 -7.63
N ARG A 112 -0.02 10.88 -8.71
CA ARG A 112 0.63 9.55 -8.82
C ARG A 112 1.64 9.30 -7.70
N GLN A 113 2.36 10.35 -7.31
CA GLN A 113 3.28 10.32 -6.18
C GLN A 113 2.60 9.92 -4.87
N GLY A 114 1.35 10.33 -4.64
CA GLY A 114 0.57 9.93 -3.47
C GLY A 114 0.27 8.43 -3.45
N ILE A 115 0.04 7.83 -4.62
CA ILE A 115 -0.12 6.38 -4.75
C ILE A 115 1.20 5.69 -4.45
N ASP A 116 2.30 6.15 -5.07
CA ASP A 116 3.63 5.56 -4.86
C ASP A 116 4.07 5.61 -3.38
N ARG A 117 3.79 6.72 -2.68
CA ARG A 117 4.03 6.86 -1.22
C ARG A 117 3.32 5.79 -0.41
N ASP A 118 2.03 5.58 -0.70
CA ASP A 118 1.21 4.58 -0.02
C ASP A 118 1.63 3.15 -0.35
N LEU A 119 2.12 2.90 -1.57
CA LEU A 119 2.65 1.60 -1.97
C LEU A 119 3.96 1.30 -1.26
N ASN A 120 4.92 2.23 -1.26
CA ASN A 120 6.26 2.02 -0.72
C ASN A 120 6.28 1.50 0.73
N GLY A 121 5.32 1.87 1.58
CA GLY A 121 5.23 1.37 2.96
C GLY A 121 4.70 -0.06 3.11
N ILE A 122 4.02 -0.60 2.10
CA ILE A 122 3.48 -1.97 2.06
C ILE A 122 4.46 -2.90 1.34
N VAL A 123 5.24 -2.32 0.44
CA VAL A 123 5.94 -2.99 -0.65
C VAL A 123 7.44 -2.69 -0.48
N GLY A 124 8.08 -3.35 0.48
CA GLY A 124 9.54 -3.29 0.62
C GLY A 124 10.31 -3.98 -0.53
N ASP A 125 9.63 -4.83 -1.31
CA ASP A 125 10.24 -5.76 -2.29
C ASP A 125 9.33 -6.02 -3.53
N VAL A 126 8.70 -5.00 -4.13
CA VAL A 126 7.99 -5.19 -5.42
C VAL A 126 8.93 -4.94 -6.58
N HIS A 127 9.28 -6.04 -7.26
CA HIS A 127 9.79 -5.96 -8.62
C HIS A 127 8.62 -5.64 -9.55
N ARG A 128 8.70 -4.51 -10.25
CA ARG A 128 7.88 -4.24 -11.45
C ARG A 128 8.23 -5.32 -12.48
N SER A 129 7.41 -6.35 -12.63
CA SER A 129 7.61 -7.35 -13.66
C SER A 129 6.27 -7.73 -14.28
N ARG A 130 6.24 -7.63 -15.62
CA ARG A 130 5.09 -7.99 -16.45
C ARG A 130 4.68 -9.44 -16.15
N HIS A 131 3.38 -9.63 -15.91
CA HIS A 131 2.71 -10.92 -15.78
C HIS A 131 3.08 -11.87 -14.62
N HIS A 132 4.01 -11.55 -13.71
CA HIS A 132 4.31 -12.44 -12.58
C HIS A 132 4.66 -11.68 -11.29
N ALA A 133 3.98 -12.08 -10.20
CA ALA A 133 4.27 -11.77 -8.81
C ALA A 133 4.68 -10.31 -8.51
N VAL A 134 3.65 -9.50 -8.24
CA VAL A 134 3.59 -8.34 -7.34
C VAL A 134 4.85 -8.11 -6.50
N ALA A 135 4.95 -8.96 -5.48
CA ALA A 135 5.93 -8.93 -4.41
C ALA A 135 6.42 -10.36 -4.12
N ALA A 136 7.73 -10.54 -4.03
CA ALA A 136 8.32 -11.72 -3.44
C ALA A 136 9.54 -11.27 -2.62
N PRO A 137 9.66 -11.62 -1.33
CA PRO A 137 10.89 -11.34 -0.61
C PRO A 137 12.06 -12.04 -1.33
N ARG A 138 13.24 -11.40 -1.32
CA ARG A 138 14.51 -11.66 -2.06
C ARG A 138 15.03 -13.11 -2.26
N ARG A 139 14.28 -14.18 -1.98
CA ARG A 139 14.66 -15.59 -2.19
C ARG A 139 13.53 -16.47 -2.74
N LEU A 140 13.00 -16.14 -3.91
CA LEU A 140 12.40 -17.15 -4.79
C LEU A 140 13.40 -17.51 -5.88
N ARG A 141 14.52 -18.16 -5.48
CA ARG A 141 15.32 -18.93 -6.44
C ARG A 141 14.38 -19.95 -7.07
N ARG A 142 14.14 -19.83 -8.37
CA ARG A 142 13.43 -20.82 -9.18
C ARG A 142 13.99 -22.20 -8.80
N ARG A 143 13.22 -23.03 -8.09
CA ARG A 143 13.57 -24.46 -7.99
C ARG A 143 13.62 -24.96 -9.44
N PRO A 144 14.73 -25.53 -9.92
CA PRO A 144 14.78 -26.09 -11.25
C PRO A 144 13.65 -27.13 -11.34
N ARG A 145 12.80 -27.01 -12.37
CA ARG A 145 11.77 -28.00 -12.69
C ARG A 145 12.47 -29.36 -12.66
N ARG A 146 12.09 -30.25 -11.73
CA ARG A 146 12.48 -31.66 -11.81
C ARG A 146 11.92 -32.17 -13.13
N ARG A 147 12.76 -32.23 -14.16
CA ARG A 147 12.47 -33.01 -15.36
C ARG A 147 12.27 -34.43 -14.86
N GLY A 148 11.05 -34.94 -14.97
CA GLY A 148 10.76 -36.34 -14.75
C GLY A 148 11.73 -37.15 -15.60
N ARG A 149 12.47 -38.06 -14.95
CA ARG A 149 13.12 -39.16 -15.65
C ARG A 149 11.99 -40.07 -16.11
N LEU A 150 11.86 -40.21 -17.43
CA LEU A 150 11.40 -41.46 -18.03
C LEU A 150 12.54 -42.47 -17.92
#